data_AF-A0AAV2HBT6-F1
#
_entry.id   AF-A0AAV2HBT6-F1
#
_cell.length_a   1.000
_cell.length_b   1.000
_cell.length_c   1.000
_cell.angle_alpha   90.00
_cell.angle_beta   90.00
_cell.angle_gamma   90.00
#
_symmetry.space_group_name_H-M   'P 1'
#
loop_
_entity.id
_entity.type
_entity.pdbx_description
1 polymer ?
#
loop_
_entity_poly.entity_id
_entity_poly.type
_entity_poly.pdbx_seq_one_letter_code
_entity_poly.pdbx_strand_id
1 'polypeptide(L)'
;MALTPAMIEKVVDLFKTEEDNSDSDGDSPSSTFSKYGPGHIGPEKGSQSVTTEPPVNSKDIWSEAEVPEGSEFDLLQDPRPQPEYDIVFSQAVTSEDIFLQMGNKTPATASCENMTIKIKLPDTKMANVELDVKSKFLDCRTPKYKLGLHLPHPVDYKNGKAQWDSKTETLIVTLKMVRDFDIFNF
;
A
#
# COMPACT_ATOMS: atom_id res chain seq x y z
N MET A 1 19.23 -1.10 -42.96
CA MET A 1 18.10 -0.78 -43.85
C MET A 1 18.36 0.60 -44.42
N ALA A 2 18.43 0.75 -45.74
CA ALA A 2 18.62 2.04 -46.40
C ALA A 2 17.25 2.68 -46.66
N LEU A 3 17.14 4.00 -46.44
CA LEU A 3 15.92 4.77 -46.71
C LEU A 3 15.65 4.75 -48.21
N THR A 4 14.43 4.37 -48.61
CA THR A 4 14.05 4.31 -50.01
C THR A 4 13.66 5.71 -50.52
N PRO A 5 13.82 6.01 -51.83
CA PRO A 5 13.49 7.32 -52.39
C PRO A 5 12.05 7.77 -52.10
N ALA A 6 11.11 6.82 -52.06
CA ALA A 6 9.71 7.07 -51.72
C ALA A 6 9.49 7.51 -50.25
N MET A 7 10.36 7.10 -49.32
CA MET A 7 10.31 7.58 -47.94
C MET A 7 10.82 9.01 -47.82
N ILE A 8 11.78 9.39 -48.66
CA ILE A 8 12.36 10.74 -48.67
C ILE A 8 11.34 11.75 -49.21
N GLU A 9 10.59 11.41 -50.26
CA GLU A 9 9.52 12.29 -50.78
C GLU A 9 8.42 12.57 -49.74
N LYS A 10 8.01 11.56 -48.96
CA LYS A 10 7.02 11.76 -47.89
C LYS A 10 7.52 12.66 -46.76
N VAL A 11 8.83 12.67 -46.49
CA VAL A 11 9.41 13.58 -45.50
C VAL A 11 9.44 15.01 -46.04
N VAL A 12 9.76 15.19 -47.33
CA VAL A 12 9.76 16.52 -47.97
C VAL A 12 8.37 17.14 -48.00
N ASP A 13 7.31 16.36 -48.21
CA ASP A 13 5.93 16.84 -48.13
C ASP A 13 5.51 17.25 -46.71
N LEU A 14 6.06 16.61 -45.68
CA LEU A 14 5.79 16.97 -44.28
C LEU A 14 6.41 18.32 -43.89
N PHE A 15 7.46 18.75 -44.59
CA PHE A 15 8.18 20.01 -44.33
C PHE A 15 7.73 21.18 -45.22
N LYS A 16 6.80 20.96 -46.16
CA LYS A 16 6.19 22.06 -46.91
C LYS A 16 5.01 22.61 -46.11
N THR A 17 5.19 23.80 -45.54
CA THR A 17 4.08 24.62 -45.06
C THR A 17 3.34 25.19 -46.25
N GLU A 18 2.02 24.98 -46.32
CA GLU A 18 1.18 25.55 -47.35
C GLU A 18 1.32 27.08 -47.35
N GLU A 19 1.72 27.62 -48.50
CA GLU A 19 1.69 29.06 -48.76
C GLU A 19 0.23 29.48 -48.89
N ASP A 20 -0.39 29.86 -47.79
CA ASP A 20 -1.67 30.54 -47.81
C ASP A 20 -1.50 32.04 -47.54
N ASN A 21 -1.87 32.79 -48.58
CA ASN A 21 -1.95 34.24 -48.64
C ASN A 21 -2.84 34.78 -47.52
N SER A 22 -2.29 35.62 -46.65
CA SER A 22 -3.09 36.49 -45.78
C SER A 22 -2.35 37.81 -45.54
N ASP A 23 -2.74 38.83 -46.30
CA ASP A 23 -2.41 40.23 -46.08
C ASP A 23 -3.07 40.71 -44.77
N SER A 24 -2.29 41.02 -43.72
CA SER A 24 -2.67 41.99 -42.70
C SER A 24 -1.47 42.33 -41.80
N ASP A 25 -1.23 43.63 -41.62
CA ASP A 25 -0.06 44.25 -40.99
C ASP A 25 0.30 43.76 -39.58
N GLY A 26 1.62 43.66 -39.32
CA GLY A 26 2.20 43.87 -38.00
C GLY A 26 2.62 42.63 -37.21
N ASP A 27 3.88 42.69 -36.79
CA ASP A 27 4.47 42.03 -35.62
C ASP A 27 5.15 40.64 -35.79
N SER A 28 6.25 40.55 -35.05
CA SER A 28 7.26 39.51 -34.96
C SER A 28 6.75 38.04 -34.94
N PRO A 29 7.58 37.06 -35.38
CA PRO A 29 7.16 35.66 -35.39
C PRO A 29 6.95 35.13 -33.97
N SER A 30 5.67 35.01 -33.59
CA SER A 30 5.18 34.29 -32.43
C SER A 30 5.55 32.80 -32.54
N SER A 31 6.74 32.44 -32.05
CA SER A 31 7.07 31.07 -31.71
C SER A 31 6.25 30.67 -30.47
N THR A 32 5.27 29.78 -30.67
CA THR A 32 4.48 29.15 -29.60
C THR A 32 5.31 28.33 -28.61
N PHE A 33 6.62 28.21 -28.81
CA PHE A 33 7.58 27.53 -27.93
C PHE A 33 8.30 28.45 -26.92
N SER A 34 8.09 29.77 -26.96
CA SER A 34 8.87 30.72 -26.12
C SER A 34 8.15 31.19 -24.85
N LYS A 35 6.99 30.62 -24.51
CA LYS A 35 6.18 31.09 -23.37
C LYS A 35 6.67 30.65 -22.00
N TYR A 36 7.59 29.70 -21.93
CA TYR A 36 8.10 29.15 -20.66
C TYR A 36 9.58 29.48 -20.50
N GLY A 37 9.85 30.49 -19.67
CA GLY A 37 11.20 30.80 -19.21
C GLY A 37 11.53 30.07 -17.90
N PRO A 38 12.80 30.05 -17.47
CA PRO A 38 13.23 29.39 -16.23
C PRO A 38 12.55 29.91 -14.95
N GLY A 39 11.81 31.03 -15.02
CA GLY A 39 10.95 31.54 -13.95
C GLY A 39 9.56 30.88 -13.82
N HIS A 40 9.19 29.94 -14.71
CA HIS A 40 7.94 29.18 -14.64
C HIS A 40 8.11 27.81 -13.95
N ILE A 41 9.28 27.54 -13.38
CA ILE A 41 9.53 26.32 -12.59
C ILE A 41 9.12 26.61 -11.14
N GLY A 42 7.86 26.34 -10.82
CA GLY A 42 7.30 26.48 -9.48
C GLY A 42 5.77 26.38 -9.52
N PRO A 43 5.10 26.01 -8.40
CA PRO A 43 3.65 25.83 -8.39
C PRO A 43 2.95 27.14 -8.78
N GLU A 44 2.03 27.08 -9.73
CA GLU A 44 1.26 28.23 -10.16
C GLU A 44 0.43 28.77 -8.98
N LYS A 45 0.56 30.07 -8.69
CA LYS A 45 -0.29 30.75 -7.70
C LYS A 45 -1.75 30.70 -8.17
N GLY A 46 -2.49 29.67 -7.75
CA GLY A 46 -3.94 29.62 -7.95
C GLY A 46 -4.58 28.24 -7.92
N SER A 47 -3.84 27.14 -8.13
CA SER A 47 -4.43 25.80 -8.07
C SER A 47 -4.30 25.23 -6.65
N GLN A 48 -5.20 25.63 -5.75
CA GLN A 48 -5.46 24.86 -4.54
C GLN A 48 -6.25 23.61 -4.96
N SER A 49 -5.55 22.55 -5.35
CA SER A 49 -6.10 21.20 -5.19
C SER A 49 -6.14 20.93 -3.69
N VAL A 50 -7.32 21.10 -3.09
CA VAL A 50 -7.57 20.72 -1.70
C VAL A 50 -7.56 19.20 -1.63
N THR A 51 -6.37 18.63 -1.56
CA THR A 51 -6.17 17.34 -0.90
C THR A 51 -6.24 17.66 0.59
N THR A 52 -7.30 17.21 1.26
CA THR A 52 -7.43 17.34 2.71
C THR A 52 -6.39 16.44 3.36
N GLU A 53 -5.17 16.94 3.49
CA GLU A 53 -4.11 16.34 4.27
C GLU A 53 -4.41 16.59 5.76
N PRO A 54 -4.22 15.59 6.64
CA PRO A 54 -4.44 15.75 8.08
C PRO A 54 -3.55 16.87 8.64
N PRO A 55 -3.94 17.52 9.75
CA PRO A 55 -3.24 18.68 10.29
C PRO A 55 -1.79 18.32 10.63
N VAL A 56 -0.86 18.77 9.79
CA VAL A 56 0.58 18.62 10.01
C VAL A 56 0.96 19.55 11.15
N ASN A 57 1.38 18.99 12.28
CA ASN A 57 2.02 19.78 13.32
C ASN A 57 3.30 20.37 12.74
N SER A 58 3.38 21.69 12.65
CA SER A 58 4.48 22.46 12.03
C SER A 58 5.91 22.22 12.59
N LYS A 59 6.08 21.29 13.53
CA LYS A 59 7.36 20.89 14.12
C LYS A 59 7.79 19.46 13.80
N ASP A 60 6.92 18.64 13.22
CA ASP A 60 7.26 17.27 12.84
C ASP A 60 7.85 17.27 11.43
N ILE A 61 9.08 16.75 11.30
CA ILE A 61 9.79 16.65 10.02
C ILE A 61 9.18 15.54 9.13
N TRP A 62 8.49 14.58 9.73
CA TRP A 62 7.82 13.46 9.07
C TRP A 62 6.39 13.30 9.61
N SER A 63 5.42 13.08 8.72
CA SER A 63 4.09 12.64 9.14
C SER A 63 4.08 11.15 9.50
N GLU A 64 3.17 10.71 10.38
CA GLU A 64 3.02 9.28 10.73
C GLU A 64 2.78 8.38 9.50
N ALA A 65 2.20 8.94 8.42
CA ALA A 65 1.99 8.23 7.16
C ALA A 65 3.24 8.11 6.29
N GLU A 66 4.24 8.98 6.47
CA GLU A 66 5.50 8.99 5.71
C GLU A 66 6.57 8.09 6.30
N VAL A 67 6.45 7.71 7.57
CA VAL A 67 7.35 6.74 8.20
C VAL A 67 6.80 5.32 7.94
N PRO A 68 7.48 4.48 7.13
CA PRO A 68 7.02 3.12 6.91
C PRO A 68 7.02 2.33 8.22
N GLU A 69 5.82 1.99 8.69
CA GLU A 69 5.61 1.17 9.89
C GLU A 69 6.42 -0.13 9.78
N GLY A 70 7.29 -0.39 10.75
CA GLY A 70 8.09 -1.62 10.83
C GLY A 70 9.56 -1.47 10.40
N SER A 71 9.94 -0.36 9.75
CA SER A 71 11.36 -0.06 9.42
C SER A 71 12.27 0.03 10.66
N GLU A 72 11.70 0.38 11.81
CA GLU A 72 12.37 0.41 13.12
C GLU A 72 12.82 -0.99 13.61
N PHE A 73 12.19 -2.06 13.13
CA PHE A 73 12.39 -3.41 13.65
C PHE A 73 13.41 -4.23 12.86
N ASP A 74 13.71 -3.82 11.62
CA ASP A 74 14.60 -4.49 10.66
C ASP A 74 16.07 -4.10 10.84
N LEU A 75 16.34 -2.95 11.46
CA LEU A 75 17.70 -2.39 11.60
C LEU A 75 18.42 -2.74 12.92
N LEU A 76 17.74 -3.39 13.85
CA LEU A 76 18.38 -3.97 15.04
C LEU A 76 18.70 -5.43 14.74
N GLN A 77 19.97 -5.70 14.41
CA GLN A 77 20.54 -7.04 14.26
C GLN A 77 20.45 -7.79 15.60
N ASP A 78 19.25 -8.24 15.90
CA ASP A 78 18.91 -8.98 17.09
C ASP A 78 19.43 -10.40 16.93
N PRO A 79 20.19 -10.94 17.90
CA PRO A 79 20.71 -12.30 17.81
C PRO A 79 19.62 -13.37 17.93
N ARG A 80 18.38 -12.99 18.28
CA ARG A 80 17.27 -13.94 18.45
C ARG A 80 16.80 -14.46 17.09
N PRO A 81 16.73 -15.80 16.90
CA PRO A 81 16.18 -16.37 15.68
C PRO A 81 14.71 -16.01 15.49
N GLN A 82 14.29 -15.99 14.23
CA GLN A 82 12.89 -15.87 13.85
C GLN A 82 12.17 -17.20 14.12
N PRO A 83 11.01 -17.19 14.82
CA PRO A 83 10.22 -18.40 15.04
C PRO A 83 9.47 -18.82 13.77
N GLU A 84 9.09 -20.09 13.68
CA GLU A 84 8.22 -20.56 12.61
C GLU A 84 6.80 -19.98 12.79
N TYR A 85 6.22 -19.44 11.71
CA TYR A 85 4.89 -18.89 11.74
C TYR A 85 4.09 -19.30 10.50
N ASP A 86 2.76 -19.34 10.67
CA ASP A 86 1.80 -19.65 9.61
C ASP A 86 0.68 -18.61 9.62
N ILE A 87 0.25 -18.17 8.44
CA ILE A 87 -0.83 -17.18 8.27
C ILE A 87 -2.01 -17.87 7.62
N VAL A 88 -3.10 -17.98 8.38
CA VAL A 88 -4.35 -18.60 7.95
C VAL A 88 -5.45 -17.54 7.89
N PHE A 89 -6.14 -17.46 6.76
CA PHE A 89 -7.33 -16.62 6.63
C PHE A 89 -8.58 -17.41 7.01
N SER A 90 -9.44 -16.83 7.85
CA SER A 90 -10.68 -17.45 8.31
C SER A 90 -11.89 -16.56 8.04
N GLN A 91 -12.99 -17.23 7.70
CA GLN A 91 -14.27 -16.61 7.37
C GLN A 91 -15.31 -16.99 8.41
N ALA A 92 -16.07 -15.99 8.89
CA ALA A 92 -17.22 -16.23 9.73
C ALA A 92 -18.40 -16.65 8.84
N VAL A 93 -18.65 -17.96 8.73
CA VAL A 93 -19.77 -18.53 7.97
C VAL A 93 -20.95 -18.82 8.90
N THR A 94 -22.15 -18.39 8.52
CA THR A 94 -23.39 -18.80 9.18
C THR A 94 -23.99 -20.03 8.50
N SER A 95 -24.97 -20.66 9.15
CA SER A 95 -25.71 -21.76 8.51
C SER A 95 -26.43 -21.31 7.24
N GLU A 96 -26.85 -20.05 7.14
CA GLU A 96 -27.49 -19.50 5.94
C GLU A 96 -26.51 -19.43 4.77
N ASP A 97 -25.26 -19.06 5.03
CA ASP A 97 -24.18 -19.02 4.03
C ASP A 97 -23.87 -20.43 3.49
N ILE A 98 -23.79 -21.43 4.38
CA ILE A 98 -23.41 -22.81 4.02
C ILE A 98 -24.57 -23.57 3.37
N PHE A 99 -25.77 -23.48 3.95
CA PHE A 99 -26.90 -24.34 3.57
C PHE A 99 -27.84 -23.68 2.55
N LEU A 100 -27.98 -22.36 2.59
CA LEU A 100 -28.91 -21.63 1.72
C LEU A 100 -28.21 -20.79 0.65
N GLN A 101 -26.89 -20.61 0.77
CA GLN A 101 -26.08 -19.78 -0.13
C GLN A 101 -26.68 -18.36 -0.30
N MET A 102 -27.31 -17.85 0.76
CA MET A 102 -27.98 -16.54 0.76
C MET A 102 -27.01 -15.38 1.05
N GLY A 103 -25.82 -15.68 1.58
CA GLY A 103 -24.78 -14.69 1.82
C GLY A 103 -23.96 -14.40 0.56
N ASN A 104 -23.43 -13.17 0.49
CA ASN A 104 -22.53 -12.73 -0.59
C ASN A 104 -21.09 -13.26 -0.41
N LYS A 105 -20.87 -14.18 0.52
CA LYS A 105 -19.54 -14.68 0.84
C LYS A 105 -19.12 -15.76 -0.15
N THR A 106 -17.91 -15.62 -0.66
CA THR A 106 -17.29 -16.57 -1.59
C THR A 106 -16.28 -17.46 -0.86
N PRO A 107 -15.91 -18.63 -1.39
CA PRO A 107 -14.83 -19.44 -0.80
C PRO A 107 -13.42 -18.84 -1.03
N ALA A 108 -13.33 -17.65 -1.63
CA ALA A 108 -12.07 -16.96 -1.86
C ALA A 108 -11.60 -16.20 -0.62
N THR A 109 -10.29 -16.00 -0.50
CA THR A 109 -9.69 -15.19 0.58
C THR A 109 -10.20 -13.74 0.61
N ALA A 110 -10.76 -13.24 -0.50
CA ALA A 110 -11.44 -11.96 -0.55
C ALA A 110 -12.64 -11.87 0.42
N SER A 111 -13.30 -12.99 0.72
CA SER A 111 -14.38 -13.07 1.70
C SER A 111 -13.91 -13.60 3.06
N CYS A 112 -12.61 -13.56 3.38
CA CYS A 112 -12.14 -13.82 4.75
C CYS A 112 -12.05 -12.51 5.52
N GLU A 113 -12.74 -12.41 6.66
CA GLU A 113 -12.71 -11.22 7.54
C GLU A 113 -11.50 -11.23 8.47
N ASN A 114 -11.08 -12.43 8.88
CA ASN A 114 -10.12 -12.61 9.94
C ASN A 114 -8.82 -13.21 9.40
N MET A 115 -7.70 -12.66 9.86
CA MET A 115 -6.36 -13.20 9.66
C MET A 115 -5.88 -13.80 10.97
N THR A 116 -5.58 -15.09 10.96
CA THR A 116 -5.10 -15.85 12.11
C THR A 116 -3.64 -16.21 11.90
N ILE A 117 -2.76 -15.69 12.74
CA ILE A 117 -1.32 -15.89 12.68
C ILE A 117 -0.95 -16.86 13.80
N LYS A 118 -0.41 -18.01 13.43
CA LYS A 118 0.05 -19.05 14.36
C LYS A 118 1.56 -19.00 14.44
N ILE A 119 2.08 -18.62 15.61
CA ILE A 119 3.53 -18.45 15.84
C ILE A 119 3.97 -19.56 16.79
N LYS A 120 4.83 -20.46 16.32
CA LYS A 120 5.37 -21.56 17.12
C LYS A 120 6.52 -21.04 18.00
N LEU A 121 6.37 -21.17 19.30
CA LEU A 121 7.32 -20.65 20.29
C LEU A 121 7.72 -21.77 21.27
N PRO A 122 8.52 -22.76 20.81
CA PRO A 122 8.89 -23.90 21.64
C PRO A 122 9.74 -23.47 22.84
N ASP A 123 9.55 -24.14 23.98
CA ASP A 123 10.19 -23.85 25.27
C ASP A 123 9.90 -22.44 25.83
N THR A 124 8.85 -21.76 25.35
CA THR A 124 8.51 -20.40 25.81
C THR A 124 7.29 -20.42 26.72
N LYS A 125 7.36 -19.70 27.84
CA LYS A 125 6.21 -19.49 28.73
C LYS A 125 5.39 -18.30 28.25
N MET A 126 4.06 -18.40 28.33
CA MET A 126 3.12 -17.32 28.00
C MET A 126 3.47 -15.98 28.68
N ALA A 127 3.95 -16.01 29.94
CA ALA A 127 4.29 -14.80 30.69
C ALA A 127 5.47 -14.00 30.10
N ASN A 128 6.29 -14.63 29.26
CA ASN A 128 7.46 -14.02 28.63
C ASN A 128 7.18 -13.58 27.19
N VAL A 129 5.92 -13.65 26.74
CA VAL A 129 5.51 -13.28 25.39
C VAL A 129 4.99 -11.85 25.40
N GLU A 130 5.67 -10.97 24.67
CA GLU A 130 5.24 -9.61 24.40
C GLU A 130 4.76 -9.54 22.95
N LEU A 131 3.52 -9.06 22.75
CA LEU A 131 2.90 -8.94 21.44
C LEU A 131 2.47 -7.48 21.25
N ASP A 132 3.01 -6.84 20.23
CA ASP A 132 2.63 -5.50 19.78
C ASP A 132 2.00 -5.62 18.38
N VAL A 133 0.79 -5.08 18.24
CA VAL A 133 0.05 -5.11 16.98
C VAL A 133 -0.24 -3.67 16.57
N LYS A 134 0.28 -3.30 15.40
CA LYS A 134 -0.01 -2.05 14.70
C LYS A 134 -0.96 -2.32 13.53
N SER A 135 -1.26 -1.28 12.74
CA SER A 135 -2.19 -1.42 11.61
C SER A 135 -1.64 -2.35 10.53
N LYS A 136 -0.36 -2.23 10.15
CA LYS A 136 0.26 -3.07 9.12
C LYS A 136 1.46 -3.88 9.61
N PHE A 137 1.72 -3.90 10.91
CA PHE A 137 2.88 -4.55 11.48
C PHE A 137 2.52 -5.32 12.74
N LEU A 138 3.07 -6.52 12.87
CA LEU A 138 2.98 -7.33 14.08
C LEU A 138 4.38 -7.62 14.58
N ASP A 139 4.62 -7.29 15.84
CA ASP A 139 5.87 -7.61 16.54
C ASP A 139 5.56 -8.59 17.68
N CYS A 140 6.24 -9.72 17.66
CA CYS A 140 6.19 -10.71 18.73
C CYS A 140 7.61 -10.89 19.27
N ARG A 141 7.78 -10.58 20.56
CA ARG A 141 9.05 -10.63 21.27
C ARG A 141 8.98 -11.64 22.40
N THR A 142 10.00 -12.47 22.45
CA THR A 142 10.25 -13.40 23.55
C THR A 142 11.74 -13.37 23.89
N PRO A 143 12.17 -13.89 25.05
CA PRO A 143 13.60 -13.94 25.39
C PRO A 143 14.44 -14.70 24.37
N LYS A 144 13.85 -15.68 23.67
CA LYS A 144 14.55 -16.59 22.75
C LYS A 144 14.30 -16.25 21.28
N TYR A 145 13.13 -15.72 20.94
CA TYR A 145 12.69 -15.47 19.56
C TYR A 145 12.19 -14.05 19.38
N LYS A 146 12.39 -13.50 18.19
CA LYS A 146 11.81 -12.22 17.75
C LYS A 146 11.17 -12.41 16.38
N LEU A 147 9.96 -11.91 16.20
CA LEU A 147 9.24 -11.93 14.93
C LEU A 147 8.68 -10.53 14.67
N GLY A 148 9.26 -9.82 13.71
CA GLY A 148 8.64 -8.64 13.10
C GLY A 148 8.02 -9.05 11.77
N LEU A 149 6.70 -9.00 11.66
CA LEU A 149 5.96 -9.42 10.48
C LEU A 149 5.17 -8.24 9.92
N HIS A 150 5.45 -7.89 8.66
CA HIS A 150 4.62 -6.97 7.90
C HIS A 150 3.35 -7.69 7.40
N LEU A 151 2.20 -7.09 7.69
CA LEU A 151 0.90 -7.64 7.34
C LEU A 151 0.51 -7.20 5.91
N PRO A 152 -0.05 -8.10 5.08
CA PRO A 152 -0.43 -7.79 3.71
C PRO A 152 -1.61 -6.81 3.62
N HIS A 153 -2.49 -6.83 4.62
CA HIS A 153 -3.65 -5.95 4.74
C HIS A 153 -3.63 -5.26 6.09
N PRO A 154 -4.17 -4.02 6.16
CA PRO A 154 -4.33 -3.36 7.43
C PRO A 154 -5.32 -4.11 8.32
N VAL A 155 -5.05 -4.15 9.61
CA VAL A 155 -5.88 -4.81 10.61
C VAL A 155 -6.39 -3.82 11.66
N ASP A 156 -7.50 -4.19 12.29
CA ASP A 156 -7.97 -3.53 13.50
C ASP A 156 -7.16 -4.01 14.70
N TYR A 157 -6.18 -3.20 15.11
CA TYR A 157 -5.31 -3.47 16.25
C TYR A 157 -6.05 -3.44 17.59
N LYS A 158 -7.21 -2.77 17.69
CA LYS A 158 -7.94 -2.63 18.97
C LYS A 158 -8.80 -3.84 19.28
N ASN A 159 -9.36 -4.47 18.26
CA ASN A 159 -10.28 -5.60 18.39
C ASN A 159 -9.63 -6.97 18.10
N GLY A 160 -8.30 -7.06 18.21
CA GLY A 160 -7.57 -8.31 18.07
C GLY A 160 -7.83 -9.30 19.23
N LYS A 161 -7.75 -10.60 18.93
CA LYS A 161 -7.77 -11.67 19.93
C LYS A 161 -6.45 -12.44 19.87
N ALA A 162 -5.84 -12.70 21.01
CA ALA A 162 -4.67 -13.57 21.12
C ALA A 162 -4.96 -14.70 22.10
N GLN A 163 -4.57 -15.92 21.73
CA GLN A 163 -4.72 -17.13 22.53
C GLN A 163 -3.41 -17.89 22.55
N TRP A 164 -3.01 -18.36 23.73
CA TRP A 164 -1.84 -19.21 23.89
C TRP A 164 -2.27 -20.68 24.02
N ASP A 165 -1.83 -21.53 23.11
CA ASP A 165 -2.00 -22.97 23.23
C ASP A 165 -0.79 -23.59 23.95
N SER A 166 -1.01 -24.03 25.19
CA SER A 166 0.05 -24.65 26.01
C SER A 166 0.43 -26.06 25.57
N LYS A 167 -0.41 -26.74 24.78
CA LYS A 167 -0.12 -28.11 24.31
C LYS A 167 0.84 -28.10 23.12
N THR A 168 0.68 -27.12 22.24
CA THR A 168 1.47 -26.96 21.01
C THR A 168 2.50 -25.85 21.11
N GLU A 169 2.59 -25.19 22.27
CA GLU A 169 3.45 -24.01 22.52
C GLU A 169 3.36 -22.98 21.40
N THR A 170 2.12 -22.70 20.96
CA THR A 170 1.83 -21.85 19.81
C THR A 170 0.98 -20.67 20.24
N LEU A 171 1.41 -19.47 19.86
CA LEU A 171 0.63 -18.24 19.99
C LEU A 171 -0.27 -18.10 18.76
N ILE A 172 -1.58 -18.04 18.98
CA ILE A 172 -2.59 -17.87 17.95
C ILE A 172 -3.14 -16.45 18.06
N VAL A 173 -2.85 -15.60 17.07
CA VAL A 173 -3.30 -14.21 17.02
C VAL A 173 -4.33 -14.07 15.91
N THR A 174 -5.59 -13.79 16.27
CA THR A 174 -6.69 -13.53 15.33
C THR A 174 -6.95 -12.03 15.24
N LEU A 175 -6.77 -11.47 14.05
CA LEU A 175 -6.92 -10.05 13.76
C LEU A 175 -8.00 -9.87 12.69
N LYS A 176 -8.93 -8.92 12.91
CA LYS A 176 -9.90 -8.56 11.87
C LYS A 176 -9.22 -7.64 10.87
N MET A 177 -9.27 -8.00 9.58
CA MET A 177 -8.74 -7.16 8.51
C MET A 177 -9.71 -6.01 8.24
N VAL A 178 -9.16 -4.83 7.92
CA VAL A 178 -9.92 -3.66 7.51
C VAL A 178 -9.58 -3.42 6.05
N ARG A 179 -10.50 -3.72 5.13
CA ARG A 179 -10.29 -3.54 3.69
C ARG A 179 -11.36 -2.61 3.14
N ASP A 180 -11.00 -1.89 2.09
CA ASP A 180 -11.97 -1.11 1.33
C ASP A 180 -12.99 -2.06 0.70
N PHE A 181 -14.26 -1.66 0.67
CA PHE A 181 -15.37 -2.43 0.09
C PHE A 181 -15.76 -3.72 0.84
N ASP A 182 -15.28 -3.94 2.06
CA ASP A 182 -15.67 -5.10 2.88
C ASP A 182 -17.18 -5.20 3.10
N ILE A 183 -17.89 -4.05 3.12
CA ILE A 183 -19.36 -3.98 3.20
C ILE A 183 -20.11 -4.70 2.06
N PHE A 184 -19.44 -4.96 0.94
CA PHE A 184 -20.03 -5.66 -0.20
C PHE A 184 -19.70 -7.17 -0.21
N ASN A 185 -18.68 -7.57 0.55
CA ASN A 185 -18.21 -8.95 0.61
C ASN A 185 -18.80 -9.75 1.79
N PHE A 186 -19.52 -9.08 2.70
CA PHE A 186 -20.03 -9.64 3.96
C PHE A 186 -21.50 -9.36 4.20
#